data_AF-A0A2R6NZM3-F1
#
_entry.id   AF-A0A2R6NZM3-F1
#
_cell.length_a   1.000
_cell.length_b   1.000
_cell.length_c   1.000
_cell.angle_alpha   90.00
_cell.angle_beta   90.00
_cell.angle_gamma   90.00
#
_symmetry.space_group_name_H-M   'P 1'
#
loop_
_entity.id
_entity.type
_entity.pdbx_description
1 polymer ?
#
loop_
_entity_poly.entity_id
_entity_poly.type
_entity_poly.pdbx_seq_one_letter_code
_entity_poly.pdbx_strand_id
1 'polypeptide(L)'
;GKVYYDGLATDSVNLDALRSQITIIPQVVGSSYPERDNPEGLTSMSQPELLAGTIRENIDPFGQYEDAILNDALRAAGLSSLQSKTNEGRLTLDSAISSGGGNISVGQRQVIALARAIVRQSKLLILDEDYETDSVAQESLRKEVAKDITLLTIAHRLRTIMDSDVIVEFGKPSKLLENAQGFLCSLVDASGDKERLHAMAADNSST
;
A
#
# COMPACT_ATOMS: atom_id res chain seq x y z
N GLY A 1 0.96 -14.04 -22.77
CA GLY A 1 0.79 -12.66 -23.26
C GLY A 1 2.12 -11.91 -23.16
N LYS A 2 2.22 -10.69 -23.69
CA LYS A 2 3.36 -9.80 -23.46
C LYS A 2 2.97 -8.72 -22.46
N VAL A 3 3.86 -8.36 -21.55
CA VAL A 3 3.69 -7.27 -20.58
C VAL A 3 4.57 -6.10 -21.00
N TYR A 4 4.04 -4.89 -20.89
CA TYR A 4 4.72 -3.66 -21.26
C TYR A 4 4.76 -2.70 -20.08
N TYR A 5 5.88 -2.00 -19.90
CA TYR A 5 6.08 -0.96 -18.90
C TYR A 5 6.62 0.28 -19.62
N ASP A 6 5.91 1.41 -19.54
CA ASP A 6 6.21 2.63 -20.32
C ASP A 6 6.42 2.37 -21.83
N GLY A 7 5.62 1.45 -22.40
CA GLY A 7 5.69 1.09 -23.82
C GLY A 7 6.83 0.12 -24.20
N LEU A 8 7.69 -0.25 -23.26
CA LEU A 8 8.76 -1.23 -23.46
C LEU A 8 8.32 -2.62 -23.03
N ALA A 9 8.63 -3.65 -23.82
CA ALA A 9 8.35 -5.03 -23.43
C ALA A 9 9.23 -5.42 -22.24
N THR A 10 8.64 -5.93 -21.16
CA THR A 10 9.38 -6.18 -19.90
C THR A 10 10.46 -7.26 -20.05
N ASP A 11 10.34 -8.14 -21.04
CA ASP A 11 11.35 -9.15 -21.41
C ASP A 11 12.58 -8.57 -22.12
N SER A 12 12.51 -7.30 -22.53
CA SER A 12 13.59 -6.57 -23.20
C SER A 12 14.30 -5.54 -22.31
N VAL A 13 13.84 -5.37 -21.05
CA VAL A 13 14.38 -4.39 -20.09
C VAL A 13 15.28 -5.09 -19.08
N ASN A 14 16.36 -4.42 -18.64
CA ASN A 14 17.20 -4.91 -17.54
C ASN A 14 16.36 -5.06 -16.25
N LEU A 15 16.46 -6.22 -15.62
CA LEU A 15 15.64 -6.59 -14.47
C LEU A 15 15.87 -5.67 -13.25
N ASP A 16 17.11 -5.24 -13.01
CA ASP A 16 17.43 -4.37 -11.87
C ASP A 16 16.91 -2.95 -12.10
N ALA A 17 17.01 -2.46 -13.33
CA ALA A 17 16.39 -1.20 -13.74
C ALA A 17 14.86 -1.23 -13.61
N LEU A 18 14.22 -2.34 -13.97
CA LEU A 18 12.77 -2.49 -13.80
C LEU A 18 12.40 -2.56 -12.30
N ARG A 19 13.15 -3.32 -11.50
CA ARG A 19 12.94 -3.47 -10.06
C ARG A 19 13.20 -2.19 -9.26
N SER A 20 14.04 -1.29 -9.76
CA SER A 20 14.25 0.01 -9.10
C SER A 20 13.06 0.95 -9.29
N GLN A 21 12.21 0.72 -10.29
CA GLN A 21 11.08 1.59 -10.65
C GLN A 21 9.73 1.08 -10.15
N ILE A 22 9.67 -0.18 -9.69
CA ILE A 22 8.44 -0.83 -9.24
C ILE A 22 8.62 -1.30 -7.80
N THR A 23 7.74 -0.82 -6.92
CA THR A 23 7.64 -1.33 -5.55
C THR A 23 6.37 -2.17 -5.40
N ILE A 24 6.49 -3.33 -4.76
CA ILE A 24 5.35 -4.19 -4.42
C ILE A 24 5.28 -4.27 -2.90
N ILE A 25 4.10 -3.99 -2.35
CA ILE A 25 3.77 -4.20 -0.94
C ILE A 25 2.79 -5.38 -0.89
N PRO A 26 3.26 -6.58 -0.51
CA PRO A 26 2.44 -7.78 -0.50
C PRO A 26 1.42 -7.81 0.65
N GLN A 27 0.42 -8.69 0.49
CA GLN A 27 -0.65 -8.91 1.46
C GLN A 27 -0.14 -9.34 2.83
N VAL A 28 -0.49 -8.60 3.87
CA VAL A 28 -0.20 -9.01 5.24
C VAL A 28 -1.18 -10.09 5.68
N VAL A 29 -0.82 -11.35 5.47
CA VAL A 29 -1.54 -12.47 6.06
C VAL A 29 -1.28 -12.48 7.57
N GLY A 30 -2.26 -12.07 8.38
CA GLY A 30 -2.13 -12.00 9.83
C GLY A 30 -3.45 -12.19 10.57
N SER A 31 -3.59 -13.35 11.23
CA SER A 31 -4.57 -13.73 12.27
C SER A 31 -6.01 -14.15 11.91
N SER A 32 -6.49 -13.97 10.68
CA SER A 32 -7.89 -14.36 10.34
C SER A 32 -8.05 -15.79 9.80
N TYR A 33 -6.95 -16.47 9.46
CA TYR A 33 -6.98 -17.87 9.04
C TYR A 33 -6.83 -18.78 10.26
N PRO A 34 -7.81 -19.64 10.57
CA PRO A 34 -7.67 -20.61 11.65
C PRO A 34 -6.48 -21.53 11.37
N GLU A 35 -5.63 -21.76 12.37
CA GLU A 35 -4.43 -22.64 12.31
C GLU A 35 -4.71 -24.04 11.71
N ARG A 36 -5.98 -24.46 11.72
CA ARG A 36 -6.44 -25.77 11.20
C ARG A 36 -6.24 -25.95 9.70
N ASP A 37 -6.14 -24.88 8.93
CA ASP A 37 -5.98 -24.96 7.46
C ASP A 37 -4.51 -24.86 7.00
N ASN A 38 -3.53 -24.92 7.92
CA ASN A 38 -2.10 -24.97 7.60
C ASN A 38 -1.41 -26.27 8.11
N PRO A 39 -1.74 -27.45 7.53
CA PRO A 39 -1.22 -28.74 7.99
C PRO A 39 0.30 -28.95 7.73
N GLU A 40 0.94 -28.09 6.93
CA GLU A 40 2.37 -28.21 6.57
C GLU A 40 3.28 -27.16 7.23
N GLY A 41 2.73 -26.23 8.02
CA GLY A 41 3.54 -25.15 8.62
C GLY A 41 4.16 -24.20 7.60
N LEU A 42 3.67 -24.19 6.35
CA LEU A 42 4.00 -23.15 5.39
C LEU A 42 3.25 -21.88 5.80
N THR A 43 3.86 -21.10 6.70
CA THR A 43 3.51 -19.69 6.83
C THR A 43 3.80 -19.06 5.47
N SER A 44 2.79 -18.89 4.62
CA SER A 44 2.95 -18.16 3.36
C SER A 44 3.32 -16.72 3.72
N MET A 45 4.63 -16.47 3.71
CA MET A 45 5.25 -15.19 4.01
C MET A 45 4.94 -14.20 2.90
N SER A 46 4.04 -13.27 3.16
CA SER A 46 3.85 -12.10 2.30
C SER A 46 3.85 -10.81 3.12
N GLN A 47 4.63 -10.72 4.19
CA GLN A 47 4.90 -9.43 4.84
C GLN A 47 6.10 -8.74 4.15
N PRO A 48 6.17 -7.40 4.10
CA PRO A 48 7.40 -6.72 3.74
C PRO A 48 8.51 -7.18 4.68
N GLU A 49 9.46 -7.97 4.16
CA GLU A 49 10.62 -8.38 4.94
C GLU A 49 11.44 -7.14 5.27
N LEU A 50 11.60 -6.92 6.57
CA LEU A 50 12.53 -5.94 7.11
C LEU A 50 13.82 -6.67 7.51
N LEU A 51 14.94 -6.08 7.11
CA LEU A 51 16.25 -6.55 7.46
C LEU A 51 16.58 -6.11 8.90
N ALA A 52 17.33 -6.95 9.61
CA ALA A 52 17.90 -6.55 10.89
C ALA A 52 18.80 -5.32 10.70
N GLY A 53 18.68 -4.35 11.60
CA GLY A 53 19.39 -3.07 11.49
C GLY A 53 18.54 -1.93 12.04
N THR A 54 18.52 -0.80 11.33
CA THR A 54 17.77 0.41 11.67
C THR A 54 16.66 0.67 10.65
N ILE A 55 15.71 1.54 10.99
CA ILE A 55 14.72 2.04 10.02
C ILE A 55 15.44 2.69 8.84
N ARG A 56 16.50 3.49 9.09
CA ARG A 56 17.33 4.10 8.05
C ARG A 56 17.83 3.07 7.04
N GLU A 57 18.49 2.01 7.51
CA GLU A 57 19.06 0.99 6.62
C GLU A 57 17.99 0.24 5.82
N ASN A 58 16.77 0.15 6.35
CA ASN A 58 15.65 -0.48 5.65
C ASN A 58 15.03 0.40 4.56
N ILE A 59 15.03 1.73 4.72
CA ILE A 59 14.48 2.67 3.74
C ILE A 59 15.54 3.17 2.74
N ASP A 60 16.78 3.32 3.17
CA ASP A 60 17.94 3.78 2.40
C ASP A 60 19.17 2.90 2.67
N PRO A 61 19.24 1.70 2.06
CA PRO A 61 20.30 0.74 2.32
C PRO A 61 21.68 1.19 1.84
N PHE A 62 21.76 2.22 1.00
CA PHE A 62 23.01 2.73 0.45
C PHE A 62 23.45 4.06 1.07
N GLY A 63 22.68 4.61 2.02
CA GLY A 63 23.00 5.87 2.69
C GLY A 63 23.10 7.04 1.73
N GLN A 64 22.25 7.08 0.72
CA GLN A 64 22.26 8.09 -0.35
C GLN A 64 21.55 9.39 0.03
N TYR A 65 20.70 9.38 1.07
CA TYR A 65 19.80 10.47 1.39
C TYR A 65 20.03 11.02 2.80
N GLU A 66 19.83 12.33 2.94
CA GLU A 66 19.89 13.02 4.22
C GLU A 66 18.67 12.72 5.11
N ASP A 67 18.85 12.87 6.42
CA ASP A 67 17.82 12.63 7.43
C ASP A 67 16.52 13.39 7.17
N ALA A 68 16.61 14.61 6.65
CA ALA A 68 15.43 15.42 6.32
C ALA A 68 14.54 14.68 5.31
N ILE A 69 15.14 14.19 4.22
CA ILE A 69 14.44 13.45 3.16
C ILE A 69 13.82 12.17 3.72
N LEU A 70 14.57 11.42 4.52
CA LEU A 70 14.11 10.15 5.09
C LEU A 70 12.96 10.34 6.10
N ASN A 71 13.05 11.38 6.93
CA ASN A 71 11.97 11.73 7.87
C ASN A 71 10.73 12.24 7.15
N ASP A 72 10.90 13.00 6.07
CA ASP A 72 9.77 13.46 5.24
C ASP A 72 9.10 12.29 4.53
N ALA A 73 9.87 11.32 4.01
CA ALA A 73 9.32 10.10 3.45
C ALA A 73 8.54 9.28 4.48
N LEU A 74 9.03 9.13 5.71
CA LEU A 74 8.30 8.46 6.79
C LEU A 74 7.01 9.20 7.19
N ARG A 75 7.06 10.54 7.20
CA ARG A 75 5.89 11.39 7.49
C ARG A 75 4.83 11.25 6.39
N ALA A 76 5.25 11.38 5.13
CA ALA A 76 4.40 11.17 3.96
C ALA A 76 3.84 9.75 3.93
N ALA A 77 4.62 8.76 4.37
CA ALA A 77 4.19 7.38 4.53
C ALA A 77 3.23 7.15 5.73
N GLY A 78 2.84 8.19 6.47
CA GLY A 78 1.83 8.09 7.52
C GLY A 78 2.35 7.70 8.91
N LEU A 79 3.67 7.73 9.13
CA LEU A 79 4.25 7.39 10.45
C LEU A 79 3.66 8.25 11.58
N SER A 80 3.35 9.51 11.30
CA SER A 80 2.78 10.44 12.28
C SER A 80 1.43 9.97 12.84
N SER A 81 0.64 9.23 12.05
CA SER A 81 -0.66 8.71 12.48
C SER A 81 -0.54 7.45 13.34
N LEU A 82 0.56 6.71 13.22
CA LEU A 82 0.82 5.49 14.01
C LEU A 82 1.59 5.75 15.30
N GLN A 83 2.18 6.94 15.46
CA GLN A 83 2.90 7.30 16.69
C GLN A 83 1.93 7.77 17.77
N SER A 84 2.10 7.26 18.98
CA SER A 84 1.40 7.77 20.16
C SER A 84 1.82 9.23 20.42
N LYS A 85 0.94 9.97 21.12
CA LYS A 85 1.27 11.33 21.60
C LYS A 85 2.32 11.31 22.72
N THR A 86 2.63 10.15 23.27
CA THR A 86 3.67 9.96 24.28
C THR A 86 5.00 9.64 23.61
N ASN A 87 6.13 9.92 24.27
CA ASN A 87 7.45 9.64 23.69
C ASN A 87 7.81 8.14 23.71
N GLU A 88 7.05 7.32 24.44
CA GLU A 88 7.26 5.88 24.54
C GLU A 88 6.82 5.18 23.25
N GLY A 89 7.76 4.46 22.61
CA GLY A 89 7.50 3.71 21.38
C GLY A 89 7.53 4.54 20.09
N ARG A 90 8.04 5.78 20.12
CA ARG A 90 8.26 6.58 18.91
C ARG A 90 9.35 5.97 18.05
N LEU A 91 9.02 5.69 16.79
CA LEU A 91 9.98 5.26 15.78
C LEU A 91 10.75 6.46 15.22
N THR A 92 12.06 6.30 15.10
CA THR A 92 13.02 7.24 14.51
C THR A 92 13.89 6.50 13.50
N LEU A 93 14.68 7.22 12.70
CA LEU A 93 15.61 6.61 11.75
C LEU A 93 16.57 5.60 12.41
N ASP A 94 16.97 5.85 13.66
CA ASP A 94 17.90 5.01 14.42
C ASP A 94 17.21 3.89 15.22
N SER A 95 15.88 3.78 15.13
CA SER A 95 15.14 2.71 15.80
C SER A 95 15.55 1.35 15.25
N ALA A 96 15.93 0.46 16.15
CA ALA A 96 16.38 -0.88 15.80
C ALA A 96 15.22 -1.76 15.31
N ILE A 97 15.48 -2.56 14.29
CA ILE A 97 14.61 -3.58 13.72
C ILE A 97 15.28 -4.93 13.98
N SER A 98 14.57 -5.84 14.64
CA SER A 98 15.04 -7.21 14.84
C SER A 98 15.01 -7.98 13.52
N SER A 99 15.75 -9.10 13.42
CA SER A 99 15.68 -9.95 12.24
C SER A 99 14.24 -10.40 11.96
N GLY A 100 13.75 -10.21 10.73
CA GLY A 100 12.35 -10.45 10.38
C GLY A 100 11.36 -9.43 10.96
N GLY A 101 11.86 -8.37 11.60
CA GLY A 101 11.13 -7.21 12.12
C GLY A 101 10.16 -7.47 13.28
N GLY A 102 10.32 -8.57 14.02
CA GLY A 102 9.35 -9.00 15.05
C GLY A 102 9.00 -7.98 16.14
N ASN A 103 9.81 -6.92 16.31
CA ASN A 103 9.56 -5.79 17.20
C ASN A 103 8.81 -4.61 16.55
N ILE A 104 8.39 -4.74 15.28
CA ILE A 104 7.68 -3.74 14.50
C ILE A 104 6.27 -4.26 14.20
N SER A 105 5.25 -3.45 14.48
CA SER A 105 3.86 -3.82 14.20
C SER A 105 3.61 -3.94 12.69
N VAL A 106 2.56 -4.66 12.32
CA VAL A 106 2.14 -4.79 10.92
C VAL A 106 1.97 -3.43 10.24
N GLY A 107 1.26 -2.50 10.88
CA GLY A 107 1.08 -1.14 10.34
C GLY A 107 2.39 -0.37 10.20
N GLN A 108 3.32 -0.50 11.15
CA GLN A 108 4.62 0.16 11.07
C GLN A 108 5.49 -0.42 9.93
N ARG A 109 5.44 -1.73 9.69
CA ARG A 109 6.14 -2.37 8.56
C ARG A 109 5.65 -1.84 7.23
N GLN A 110 4.34 -1.63 7.11
CA GLN A 110 3.73 -1.07 5.90
C GLN A 110 4.18 0.38 5.68
N VAL A 111 4.21 1.21 6.73
CA VAL A 111 4.75 2.57 6.66
C VAL A 111 6.21 2.57 6.21
N ILE A 112 7.04 1.67 6.76
CA ILE A 112 8.46 1.54 6.35
C ILE A 112 8.57 1.12 4.88
N ALA A 113 7.76 0.15 4.44
CA ALA A 113 7.75 -0.32 3.06
C ALA A 113 7.34 0.79 2.07
N LEU A 114 6.41 1.65 2.47
CA LEU A 114 5.96 2.77 1.68
C LEU A 114 6.95 3.94 1.67
N ALA A 115 7.53 4.29 2.82
CA ALA A 115 8.61 5.27 2.89
C ALA A 115 9.77 4.85 1.97
N ARG A 116 10.09 3.56 1.93
CA ARG A 116 11.08 2.98 1.01
C ARG A 116 10.69 3.15 -0.46
N ALA A 117 9.41 3.08 -0.82
CA ALA A 117 8.92 3.35 -2.18
C ALA A 117 9.10 4.83 -2.57
N ILE A 118 8.79 5.73 -1.63
CA ILE A 118 8.94 7.18 -1.79
C ILE A 118 10.41 7.55 -1.97
N VAL A 119 11.30 7.08 -1.09
CA VAL A 119 12.75 7.36 -1.15
C VAL A 119 13.37 6.86 -2.46
N ARG A 120 12.90 5.71 -2.97
CA ARG A 120 13.35 5.16 -4.26
C ARG A 120 12.75 5.84 -5.48
N GLN A 121 11.80 6.75 -5.29
CA GLN A 121 11.06 7.39 -6.37
C GLN A 121 10.47 6.37 -7.35
N SER A 122 9.90 5.28 -6.81
CA SER A 122 9.25 4.25 -7.64
C SER A 122 8.11 4.88 -8.43
N LYS A 123 8.04 4.62 -9.73
CA LYS A 123 6.97 5.15 -10.59
C LYS A 123 5.69 4.31 -10.51
N LEU A 124 5.81 3.06 -10.10
CA LEU A 124 4.68 2.14 -9.91
C LEU A 124 4.76 1.52 -8.51
N LEU A 125 3.69 1.70 -7.75
CA LEU A 125 3.48 1.04 -6.47
C LEU A 125 2.31 0.07 -6.59
N ILE A 126 2.56 -1.20 -6.29
CA ILE A 126 1.53 -2.24 -6.29
C ILE A 126 1.23 -2.59 -4.83
N LEU A 127 -0.04 -2.45 -4.44
CA LEU A 127 -0.54 -2.81 -3.12
C LEU A 127 -1.41 -4.05 -3.25
N ASP A 128 -1.02 -5.13 -2.58
CA ASP A 128 -1.79 -6.37 -2.49
C ASP A 128 -2.53 -6.40 -1.14
N GLU A 129 -3.86 -6.27 -1.19
CA GLU A 129 -4.78 -6.03 -0.06
C GLU A 129 -4.67 -4.64 0.61
N ASP A 130 -5.83 -4.12 1.07
CA ASP A 130 -5.91 -2.84 1.76
C ASP A 130 -5.54 -2.97 3.25
N TYR A 131 -4.89 -1.94 3.77
CA TYR A 131 -4.35 -1.90 5.12
C TYR A 131 -5.47 -2.13 6.17
N GLU A 132 -5.26 -2.96 7.19
CA GLU A 132 -6.12 -2.92 8.40
C GLU A 132 -5.74 -1.74 9.32
N THR A 133 -5.60 -0.55 8.75
CA THR A 133 -5.37 0.69 9.50
C THR A 133 -6.48 1.70 9.23
N ASP A 134 -6.63 2.65 10.15
CA ASP A 134 -7.69 3.66 10.14
C ASP A 134 -7.84 4.30 8.75
N SER A 135 -9.06 4.20 8.21
CA SER A 135 -9.43 4.62 6.85
C SER A 135 -9.03 6.05 6.50
N VAL A 136 -8.96 6.96 7.49
CA VAL A 136 -8.55 8.35 7.27
C VAL A 136 -7.05 8.48 7.02
N ALA A 137 -6.25 7.69 7.73
CA ALA A 137 -4.80 7.68 7.57
C ALA A 137 -4.41 7.08 6.22
N GLN A 138 -5.12 6.04 5.78
CA GLN A 138 -4.91 5.44 4.46
C GLN A 138 -5.22 6.40 3.31
N GLU A 139 -6.32 7.14 3.37
CA GLU A 139 -6.72 8.00 2.26
C GLU A 139 -5.74 9.16 2.08
N SER A 140 -5.31 9.75 3.20
CA SER A 140 -4.27 10.79 3.22
C SER A 140 -2.94 10.25 2.67
N LEU A 141 -2.62 9.00 3.02
CA LEU A 141 -1.43 8.30 2.57
C LEU A 141 -1.44 8.03 1.06
N ARG A 142 -2.54 7.50 0.54
CA ARG A 142 -2.72 7.27 -0.91
C ARG A 142 -2.60 8.59 -1.67
N LYS A 143 -3.24 9.66 -1.18
CA LYS A 143 -3.17 10.99 -1.80
C LYS A 143 -1.77 11.58 -1.84
N GLU A 144 -0.99 11.40 -0.78
CA GLU A 144 0.37 11.98 -0.73
C GLU A 144 1.36 11.20 -1.60
N VAL A 145 1.22 9.87 -1.65
CA VAL A 145 2.08 9.00 -2.47
C VAL A 145 1.72 9.09 -3.96
N ALA A 146 0.43 9.20 -4.29
CA ALA A 146 -0.05 9.11 -5.67
C ALA A 146 0.20 10.37 -6.53
N LYS A 147 0.71 11.48 -5.96
CA LYS A 147 0.96 12.71 -6.72
C LYS A 147 1.92 12.49 -7.91
N ASP A 148 2.92 11.63 -7.72
CA ASP A 148 3.96 11.35 -8.72
C ASP A 148 4.16 9.84 -9.01
N ILE A 149 3.32 8.98 -8.43
CA ILE A 149 3.46 7.51 -8.49
C ILE A 149 2.14 6.89 -8.94
N THR A 150 2.20 5.97 -9.91
CA THR A 150 1.03 5.15 -10.28
C THR A 150 0.77 4.14 -9.17
N LEU A 151 -0.43 4.17 -8.58
CA LEU A 151 -0.85 3.23 -7.54
C LEU A 151 -1.78 2.16 -8.11
N LEU A 152 -1.36 0.91 -8.09
CA LEU A 152 -2.19 -0.25 -8.45
C LEU A 152 -2.55 -1.01 -7.18
N THR A 153 -3.82 -0.97 -6.78
CA THR A 153 -4.31 -1.64 -5.58
C THR A 153 -5.19 -2.84 -5.92
N ILE A 154 -4.86 -4.00 -5.37
CA ILE A 154 -5.71 -5.19 -5.38
C ILE A 154 -6.50 -5.18 -4.07
N ALA A 155 -7.79 -4.83 -4.13
CA ALA A 155 -8.61 -4.65 -2.93
C ALA A 155 -9.75 -5.67 -2.87
N HIS A 156 -9.96 -6.23 -1.68
CA HIS A 156 -11.11 -7.08 -1.34
C HIS A 156 -12.23 -6.29 -0.65
N ARG A 157 -11.97 -5.03 -0.26
CA ARG A 157 -12.92 -4.14 0.41
C ARG A 157 -13.39 -3.08 -0.58
N LEU A 158 -14.71 -3.00 -0.79
CA LEU A 158 -15.31 -2.04 -1.72
C LEU A 158 -14.95 -0.59 -1.38
N ARG A 159 -14.84 -0.24 -0.09
CA ARG A 159 -14.48 1.11 0.36
C ARG A 159 -13.16 1.61 -0.21
N THR A 160 -12.15 0.74 -0.31
CA THR A 160 -10.84 1.04 -0.89
C THR A 160 -10.94 1.33 -2.39
N ILE A 161 -11.85 0.62 -3.06
CA ILE A 161 -12.08 0.73 -4.51
C ILE A 161 -12.80 2.05 -4.85
N MET A 162 -13.65 2.57 -3.95
CA MET A 162 -14.40 3.83 -4.18
C MET A 162 -13.50 5.08 -4.30
N ASP A 163 -12.30 5.04 -3.73
CA ASP A 163 -11.32 6.14 -3.77
C ASP A 163 -10.38 6.08 -4.98
N SER A 164 -10.53 5.07 -5.85
CA SER A 164 -9.63 4.86 -6.98
C SER A 164 -10.05 5.70 -8.19
N ASP A 165 -9.07 6.22 -8.93
CA ASP A 165 -9.32 6.94 -10.18
C ASP A 165 -9.96 6.05 -11.25
N VAL A 166 -9.57 4.78 -11.28
CA VAL A 166 -10.02 3.77 -12.26
C VAL A 166 -10.16 2.42 -11.57
N ILE A 167 -11.25 1.71 -11.84
CA ILE A 167 -11.45 0.31 -11.42
C ILE A 167 -11.29 -0.59 -12.66
N VAL A 168 -10.71 -1.78 -12.50
CA VAL A 168 -10.63 -2.79 -13.58
C VAL A 168 -11.95 -3.56 -13.70
N GLU A 169 -13.00 -2.78 -13.89
CA GLU A 169 -14.22 -3.04 -14.66
C GLU A 169 -14.37 -1.71 -15.41
N PHE A 170 -14.22 -1.66 -16.73
CA PHE A 170 -13.81 -0.43 -17.43
C PHE A 170 -14.55 0.88 -17.03
N GLY A 171 -13.95 1.73 -16.19
CA GLY A 171 -14.47 3.08 -15.89
C GLY A 171 -14.08 3.65 -14.51
N LYS A 172 -14.50 4.91 -14.26
CA LYS A 172 -14.51 5.50 -12.91
C LYS A 172 -15.62 4.84 -12.06
N PRO A 173 -15.45 4.66 -10.74
CA PRO A 173 -16.49 4.10 -9.87
C PRO A 173 -17.86 4.78 -10.04
N SER A 174 -17.88 6.12 -10.12
CA SER A 174 -19.11 6.90 -10.34
C SER A 174 -19.85 6.50 -11.62
N LYS A 175 -19.14 6.33 -12.74
CA LYS A 175 -19.71 5.89 -14.03
C LYS A 175 -20.12 4.43 -14.04
N LEU A 176 -19.37 3.58 -13.34
CA LEU A 176 -19.68 2.15 -13.24
C LEU A 176 -20.94 1.90 -12.41
N LEU A 177 -21.18 2.73 -11.39
CA LEU A 177 -22.40 2.68 -10.58
C LEU A 177 -23.66 3.16 -11.33
N GLU A 178 -23.51 3.91 -12.43
CA GLU A 178 -24.65 4.25 -13.30
C GLU A 178 -25.13 3.03 -14.10
N ASN A 179 -24.27 2.04 -14.33
CA ASN A 179 -24.66 0.80 -14.98
C ASN A 179 -25.28 -0.17 -13.95
N ALA A 180 -26.61 -0.17 -13.87
CA ALA A 180 -27.37 -1.05 -12.98
C ALA A 180 -27.14 -2.57 -13.21
N GLN A 181 -26.56 -2.96 -14.35
CA GLN A 181 -26.18 -4.35 -14.65
C GLN A 181 -24.67 -4.61 -14.51
N GLY A 182 -23.91 -3.61 -14.07
CA GLY A 182 -22.47 -3.71 -13.84
C GLY A 182 -22.13 -4.54 -12.60
N PHE A 183 -20.98 -5.19 -12.63
CA PHE A 183 -20.48 -6.01 -11.54
C PHE A 183 -20.26 -5.16 -10.26
N LEU A 184 -19.67 -3.97 -10.37
CA LEU A 184 -19.51 -3.04 -9.25
C LEU A 184 -20.86 -2.66 -8.62
N CYS A 185 -21.87 -2.36 -9.43
CA CYS A 185 -23.21 -2.02 -8.94
C CYS A 185 -23.81 -3.21 -8.16
N SER A 186 -23.69 -4.43 -8.68
CA SER A 186 -24.15 -5.64 -8.00
C SER A 186 -23.44 -5.89 -6.66
N LEU A 187 -22.14 -5.60 -6.57
CA LEU A 187 -21.35 -5.73 -5.34
C LEU A 187 -21.74 -4.67 -4.29
N VAL A 188 -21.97 -3.43 -4.72
CA VAL A 188 -22.41 -2.34 -3.83
C VAL A 188 -23.83 -2.58 -3.33
N ASP A 189 -24.73 -3.06 -4.19
CA ASP A 189 -26.10 -3.40 -3.81
C ASP A 189 -26.20 -4.56 -2.81
N ALA A 190 -25.26 -5.51 -2.90
CA ALA A 190 -25.13 -6.60 -1.94
C ALA A 190 -24.43 -6.18 -0.64
N SER A 191 -23.87 -4.96 -0.55
CA SER A 191 -23.16 -4.45 0.63
C SER A 191 -24.09 -3.78 1.64
N GLY A 192 -23.85 -4.00 2.92
CA GLY A 192 -24.55 -3.29 4.01
C GLY A 192 -24.24 -1.80 4.10
N ASP A 193 -23.22 -1.31 3.39
CA ASP A 193 -22.73 0.08 3.43
C ASP A 193 -23.10 0.88 2.17
N LYS A 194 -24.10 0.45 1.39
CA LYS A 194 -24.48 1.00 0.08
C LYS A 194 -24.52 2.53 0.03
N GLU A 195 -25.26 3.17 0.93
CA GLU A 195 -25.46 4.63 0.95
C GLU A 195 -24.13 5.39 1.10
N ARG A 196 -23.25 4.87 1.96
CA ARG A 196 -21.91 5.43 2.19
C ARG A 196 -21.00 5.28 0.98
N LEU A 197 -21.05 4.13 0.31
CA LEU A 197 -20.24 3.87 -0.88
C LEU A 197 -20.65 4.80 -2.03
N HIS A 198 -21.95 5.03 -2.24
CA HIS A 198 -22.43 6.00 -3.23
C HIS A 198 -21.98 7.43 -2.94
N ALA A 199 -22.01 7.86 -1.67
CA ALA A 199 -21.53 9.19 -1.28
C ALA A 199 -20.03 9.37 -1.59
N MET A 200 -19.21 8.37 -1.27
CA MET A 200 -17.76 8.40 -1.57
C MET A 200 -17.47 8.51 -3.07
N ALA A 201 -18.20 7.79 -3.92
CA ALA A 201 -18.04 7.91 -5.38
C ALA A 201 -18.46 9.29 -5.93
N ALA A 202 -19.46 9.92 -5.33
CA ALA A 202 -19.92 11.25 -5.75
C ALA A 202 -18.88 12.33 -5.43
N ASP A 203 -18.26 12.27 -4.25
CA ASP A 203 -17.22 13.24 -3.83
C ASP A 203 -16.00 13.21 -4.77
N ASN A 204 -15.58 12.03 -5.23
CA ASN A 204 -14.47 11.86 -6.17
C ASN A 204 -14.78 12.25 -7.62
N SER A 205 -16.04 12.59 -7.96
CA SER A 205 -16.42 13.03 -9.31
C SER A 205 -16.23 14.53 -9.57
N SER A 206 -16.05 15.31 -8.49
CA SER A 206 -15.98 16.78 -8.53
C SER A 206 -14.55 17.34 -8.66
N THR A 207 -13.56 16.49 -8.89
CA THR A 207 -12.13 16.82 -9.05
C THR A 207 -11.60 16.26 -10.36
#